data_AF-A0AAV5VSX7-F1
#
_entry.id   AF-A0AAV5VSX7-F1
#
_cell.length_a   1.000
_cell.length_b   1.000
_cell.length_c   1.000
_cell.angle_alpha   90.00
_cell.angle_beta   90.00
_cell.angle_gamma   90.00
#
_symmetry.space_group_name_H-M   'P 1'
#
loop_
_entity.id
_entity.type
_entity.pdbx_description
1 polymer ?
#
loop_
_entity_poly.entity_id
_entity_poly.type
_entity_poly.pdbx_seq_one_letter_code
_entity_poly.pdbx_strand_id
1 'polypeptide(L)'
;FVSLITGALVWLLVVVSLVTLPLTILVIRVVQRDRTYATNTFFTIYNVGLVFDIIAMLCVHLVGSIPSRGWLLAAEIMETQLYMKLFYFTINATHAFQNFIFFGLCINRATAVLLPLHHHK
;
A
#
# COMPACT_ATOMS: atom_id res chain seq x y z
N PHE A 1 25.15 -7.48 15.78
CA PHE A 1 24.84 -6.11 15.32
C PHE A 1 23.75 -6.10 14.24
N VAL A 2 23.98 -6.68 13.05
CA VAL A 2 23.00 -6.71 11.94
C VAL A 2 21.64 -7.27 12.38
N SER A 3 21.62 -8.45 13.03
CA SER A 3 20.38 -9.08 13.52
C SER A 3 19.56 -8.19 14.48
N LEU A 4 20.23 -7.41 15.34
CA LEU A 4 19.55 -6.51 16.29
C LEU A 4 18.88 -5.34 15.56
N ILE A 5 19.58 -4.76 14.58
CA ILE A 5 19.02 -3.68 13.73
C ILE A 5 17.86 -4.21 12.90
N THR A 6 18.02 -5.37 12.25
CA THR A 6 16.94 -5.99 11.46
C THR A 6 15.72 -6.29 12.33
N GLY A 7 15.92 -6.81 13.54
CA GLY A 7 14.84 -7.06 14.50
C GLY A 7 14.09 -5.78 14.89
N ALA A 8 14.82 -4.69 15.18
CA ALA A 8 14.23 -3.40 15.51
C ALA A 8 13.42 -2.81 14.36
N LEU A 9 13.93 -2.89 13.12
CA LEU A 9 13.23 -2.42 11.92
C LEU A 9 11.94 -3.20 11.67
N VAL A 10 11.95 -4.52 11.84
CA VAL A 10 10.75 -5.36 11.69
C VAL A 10 9.72 -5.00 12.76
N TRP A 11 10.13 -4.76 14.00
CA TRP A 11 9.21 -4.34 15.05
C TRP A 11 8.58 -2.97 14.78
N LEU A 12 9.39 -2.00 14.37
CA LEU A 12 8.91 -0.68 13.96
C LEU A 12 7.88 -0.80 12.83
N LEU A 13 8.19 -1.61 11.80
CA LEU A 13 7.31 -1.87 10.67
C LEU A 13 5.96 -2.44 11.11
N VAL A 14 5.95 -3.44 11.99
CA VAL A 14 4.72 -4.03 12.54
C VAL A 14 3.90 -3.00 13.31
N VAL A 15 4.54 -2.19 14.16
CA VAL A 15 3.85 -1.13 14.93
C VAL A 15 3.23 -0.09 14.01
N VAL A 16 3.98 0.39 13.02
CA VAL A 16 3.47 1.35 12.02
C VAL A 16 2.30 0.75 11.26
N SER A 17 2.39 -0.50 10.78
CA SER A 17 1.29 -1.15 10.07
C SER A 17 0.06 -1.38 10.93
N LEU A 18 0.22 -1.69 12.23
CA LEU A 18 -0.90 -1.84 13.17
C LEU A 18 -1.73 -0.57 13.32
N VAL A 19 -1.09 0.60 13.20
CA VAL A 19 -1.77 1.90 13.25
C VAL A 19 -2.30 2.30 11.87
N THR A 20 -1.49 2.12 10.83
CA THR A 20 -1.84 2.59 9.48
C THR A 20 -2.99 1.78 8.87
N LEU A 21 -3.00 0.44 8.99
CA LEU A 21 -4.07 -0.39 8.42
C LEU A 21 -5.49 0.01 8.87
N PRO A 22 -5.82 0.11 10.17
CA PRO A 22 -7.16 0.50 10.60
C PRO A 22 -7.49 1.94 10.18
N LEU A 23 -6.51 2.83 10.15
CA LEU A 23 -6.70 4.21 9.72
C LEU A 23 -7.03 4.27 8.21
N THR A 24 -6.29 3.52 7.38
CA THR A 24 -6.55 3.39 5.94
C THR A 24 -7.95 2.81 5.68
N ILE A 25 -8.34 1.76 6.41
CA ILE A 25 -9.69 1.18 6.30
C ILE A 25 -10.77 2.19 6.70
N LEU A 26 -10.55 2.95 7.76
CA LEU A 26 -11.46 4.00 8.21
C LEU A 26 -11.63 5.07 7.13
N VAL A 27 -10.54 5.53 6.52
CA VAL A 27 -10.59 6.52 5.43
C VAL A 27 -11.38 5.97 4.25
N ILE A 28 -11.13 4.74 3.79
CA ILE A 28 -11.90 4.11 2.71
C ILE A 28 -13.40 4.10 3.06
N ARG A 29 -13.74 3.70 4.29
CA ARG A 29 -15.14 3.66 4.76
C ARG A 29 -15.79 5.04 4.77
N VAL A 30 -15.08 6.07 5.20
CA VAL A 30 -15.58 7.45 5.20
C VAL A 30 -15.82 7.94 3.77
N VAL A 31 -14.86 7.73 2.87
CA VAL A 31 -14.97 8.14 1.46
C VAL A 31 -16.11 7.42 0.75
N GLN A 32 -16.32 6.12 1.04
CA GLN A 32 -17.41 5.33 0.45
C GLN A 32 -18.79 5.69 1.02
N ARG A 33 -18.86 6.16 2.27
CA ARG A 33 -20.14 6.48 2.93
C ARG A 33 -20.75 7.77 2.41
N ASP A 34 -19.92 8.74 2.04
CA ASP A 34 -20.40 10.04 1.56
C ASP A 34 -20.53 10.06 0.03
N ARG A 35 -21.75 10.27 -0.47
CA ARG A 35 -22.02 10.29 -1.92
C ARG A 35 -21.23 11.38 -2.64
N THR A 36 -20.99 12.51 -1.97
CA THR A 36 -20.23 13.64 -2.51
C THR A 36 -18.79 13.25 -2.86
N TYR A 37 -18.18 12.40 -2.04
CA TYR A 37 -16.83 11.89 -2.28
C TYR A 37 -16.84 10.71 -3.26
N ALA A 38 -17.84 9.83 -3.19
CA ALA A 38 -17.93 8.67 -4.07
C ALA A 38 -18.06 9.01 -5.58
N THR A 39 -18.67 10.15 -5.94
CA THR A 39 -18.83 10.57 -7.33
C THR A 39 -17.65 11.34 -7.90
N ASN A 40 -16.70 11.78 -7.06
CA ASN A 40 -15.59 12.61 -7.49
C ASN A 40 -14.39 11.74 -7.90
N THR A 41 -13.92 11.92 -9.14
CA THR A 41 -12.80 11.19 -9.74
C THR A 41 -11.52 11.22 -8.88
N PHE A 42 -11.27 12.32 -8.16
CA PHE A 42 -10.15 12.42 -7.21
C PHE A 42 -10.21 11.32 -6.15
N PHE A 43 -11.36 11.18 -5.50
CA PHE A 43 -11.55 10.22 -4.41
C PHE A 43 -11.62 8.78 -4.91
N THR A 44 -12.06 8.56 -6.15
CA THR A 44 -11.98 7.25 -6.80
C THR A 44 -10.54 6.82 -7.01
N ILE A 45 -9.69 7.67 -7.59
CA ILE A 45 -8.25 7.38 -7.78
C ILE A 45 -7.57 7.19 -6.42
N TYR A 46 -7.91 8.04 -5.44
CA TYR A 46 -7.39 7.95 -4.09
C TYR A 46 -7.76 6.62 -3.41
N ASN A 47 -9.01 6.18 -3.50
CA ASN A 47 -9.47 4.90 -2.95
C ASN A 47 -8.74 3.71 -3.56
N VAL A 48 -8.49 3.72 -4.88
CA VAL A 48 -7.68 2.68 -5.53
C VAL A 48 -6.28 2.63 -4.91
N GLY A 49 -5.66 3.79 -4.67
CA GLY A 49 -4.38 3.89 -3.97
C GLY A 49 -4.40 3.26 -2.58
N LEU A 50 -5.40 3.59 -1.77
CA LEU A 50 -5.53 3.04 -0.42
C LEU A 50 -5.73 1.52 -0.41
N VAL A 51 -6.38 0.95 -1.43
CA VAL A 51 -6.50 -0.51 -1.58
C VAL A 51 -5.14 -1.14 -1.91
N PHE A 52 -4.36 -0.54 -2.81
CA PHE A 52 -3.01 -1.00 -3.12
C PHE A 52 -2.08 -0.90 -1.90
N ASP A 53 -2.22 0.14 -1.06
CA ASP A 53 -1.52 0.26 0.21
C ASP A 53 -1.81 -0.90 1.16
N ILE A 54 -3.08 -1.27 1.31
CA ILE A 54 -3.48 -2.42 2.15
C ILE A 54 -2.87 -3.72 1.60
N ILE A 55 -2.95 -3.94 0.29
CA ILE A 55 -2.38 -5.14 -0.36
C ILE A 55 -0.86 -5.19 -0.14
N ALA A 56 -0.16 -4.07 -0.34
CA ALA A 56 1.28 -3.98 -0.13
C ALA A 56 1.65 -4.30 1.33
N MET A 57 0.95 -3.72 2.30
CA MET A 57 1.17 -4.01 3.72
C MET A 57 0.93 -5.48 4.06
N LEU A 58 -0.14 -6.09 3.55
CA LEU A 58 -0.39 -7.51 3.75
C LEU A 58 0.71 -8.38 3.15
N CYS A 59 1.17 -8.09 1.93
CA CYS A 59 2.28 -8.80 1.32
C CYS A 59 3.59 -8.67 2.12
N VAL A 60 3.87 -7.48 2.66
CA VAL A 60 5.04 -7.25 3.53
C VAL A 60 5.02 -8.14 4.76
N HIS A 61 3.87 -8.28 5.41
CA HIS A 61 3.76 -9.09 6.62
C HIS A 61 3.72 -10.59 6.31
N LEU A 62 2.90 -11.00 5.35
CA LEU A 62 2.68 -12.42 5.02
C LEU A 62 3.87 -13.07 4.32
N VAL A 63 4.58 -12.34 3.45
CA VAL A 63 5.67 -12.89 2.62
C VAL A 63 7.04 -12.44 3.10
N GLY A 64 7.15 -11.26 3.75
CA GLY A 64 8.42 -10.74 4.27
C GLY A 64 8.63 -11.04 5.76
N SER A 65 7.84 -10.39 6.62
CA SER A 65 8.11 -10.31 8.06
C SER A 65 7.87 -11.63 8.80
N ILE A 66 6.83 -12.39 8.44
CA ILE A 66 6.53 -13.67 9.10
C ILE A 66 7.47 -14.80 8.62
N PRO A 67 7.71 -14.99 7.30
CA PRO A 67 8.65 -15.99 6.81
C PRO A 67 10.08 -15.80 7.28
N SER A 68 10.55 -14.55 7.40
CA SER A 68 11.90 -14.25 7.90
C SER A 68 12.16 -14.70 9.34
N ARG A 69 11.12 -15.06 10.09
CA ARG A 69 11.22 -15.63 11.45
C ARG A 69 11.09 -17.16 11.47
N GLY A 70 10.98 -17.82 10.31
CA GLY A 70 10.92 -19.28 10.19
C GLY A 70 9.61 -19.92 10.67
N TRP A 71 8.54 -19.13 10.84
CA TRP A 71 7.28 -19.62 11.41
C TRP A 71 6.33 -20.31 10.42
N LEU A 72 6.48 -20.08 9.11
CA LEU A 72 5.42 -20.40 8.13
C LEU A 72 5.87 -21.14 6.87
N LEU A 73 7.16 -21.13 6.53
CA LEU A 73 7.65 -21.80 5.32
C LEU A 73 8.40 -23.09 5.67
N ALA A 74 8.02 -24.18 5.01
CA ALA A 74 8.81 -25.41 5.00
C ALA A 74 10.21 -25.14 4.43
N ALA A 75 11.23 -25.83 4.94
CA ALA A 75 12.63 -25.64 4.53
C ALA A 75 12.83 -25.73 3.01
N GLU A 76 12.07 -26.62 2.34
CA GLU A 76 12.08 -26.81 0.89
C GLU A 76 11.73 -25.53 0.11
N ILE A 77 10.78 -24.73 0.60
CA ILE A 77 10.35 -23.49 -0.06
C ILE A 77 11.37 -22.37 0.21
N MET A 78 12.02 -22.39 1.38
CA MET A 78 13.10 -21.45 1.69
C MET A 78 14.31 -21.63 0.77
N GLU A 79 14.64 -22.87 0.41
CA GLU A 79 15.77 -23.20 -0.48
C GLU A 79 15.54 -22.73 -1.92
N THR A 80 14.30 -22.83 -2.42
CA THR A 80 13.98 -22.42 -3.81
C THR A 80 14.08 -20.91 -4.08
N GLN A 81 14.21 -20.07 -3.04
CA GLN A 81 14.22 -18.60 -3.11
C GLN A 81 13.01 -17.96 -3.83
N LEU A 82 12.00 -18.74 -4.22
CA LEU A 82 10.84 -18.28 -4.96
C LEU A 82 10.06 -17.23 -4.16
N TYR A 83 9.89 -17.47 -2.86
CA TYR A 83 9.19 -16.55 -1.96
C TYR A 83 9.85 -15.17 -1.93
N MET A 84 11.18 -15.11 -1.93
CA MET A 84 11.95 -13.86 -1.88
C MET A 84 11.83 -13.09 -3.20
N LYS A 85 11.85 -13.79 -4.34
CA LYS A 85 11.62 -13.18 -5.66
C LYS A 85 10.20 -12.63 -5.79
N LEU A 86 9.19 -13.38 -5.37
CA LEU A 86 7.80 -12.92 -5.35
C LEU A 86 7.64 -11.70 -4.45
N PHE A 87 8.24 -11.72 -3.26
CA PHE A 87 8.24 -10.58 -2.35
C PHE A 87 8.80 -9.31 -3.01
N TYR A 88 10.02 -9.36 -3.55
CA TYR A 88 10.63 -8.20 -4.21
C TYR A 88 9.85 -7.74 -5.43
N PHE A 89 9.32 -8.66 -6.23
CA PHE A 89 8.48 -8.33 -7.36
C PHE A 89 7.22 -7.58 -6.93
N THR A 90 6.49 -8.10 -5.94
CA THR A 90 5.26 -7.48 -5.46
C THR A 90 5.52 -6.10 -4.88
N ILE A 91 6.57 -5.95 -4.06
CA ILE A 91 6.94 -4.65 -3.47
C ILE A 91 7.24 -3.62 -4.57
N ASN A 92 8.11 -3.96 -5.52
CA ASN A 92 8.46 -3.06 -6.61
C ASN A 92 7.25 -2.71 -7.49
N ALA A 93 6.38 -3.69 -7.77
CA ALA A 93 5.15 -3.46 -8.51
C ALA A 93 4.22 -2.48 -7.75
N THR A 94 3.99 -2.71 -6.45
CA THR A 94 3.16 -1.82 -5.63
C THR A 94 3.71 -0.40 -5.56
N HIS A 95 5.02 -0.21 -5.42
CA HIS A 95 5.65 1.11 -5.48
C HIS A 95 5.46 1.79 -6.84
N ALA A 96 5.60 1.06 -7.94
CA ALA A 96 5.35 1.59 -9.27
C ALA A 96 3.89 2.06 -9.43
N PHE A 97 2.92 1.22 -9.04
CA PHE A 97 1.50 1.59 -9.06
C PHE A 97 1.22 2.82 -8.22
N GLN A 98 1.83 2.93 -7.04
CA GLN A 98 1.63 4.06 -6.17
C GLN A 98 2.17 5.38 -6.74
N ASN A 99 3.31 5.32 -7.43
CA ASN A 99 3.83 6.47 -8.18
C ASN A 99 2.87 6.90 -9.30
N PHE A 100 2.30 5.95 -10.04
CA PHE A 100 1.28 6.25 -11.05
C PHE A 100 0.02 6.87 -10.45
N ILE A 101 -0.43 6.40 -9.28
CA ILE A 101 -1.59 6.96 -8.58
C ILE A 101 -1.30 8.38 -8.11
N PHE A 102 -0.12 8.63 -7.50
CA PHE A 102 0.28 9.99 -7.12
C PHE A 102 0.36 10.93 -8.33
N PHE A 103 0.91 10.46 -9.44
CA PHE A 103 0.93 11.22 -10.68
C PHE A 103 -0.50 11.56 -11.16
N GLY A 104 -1.42 10.59 -11.14
CA GLY A 104 -2.83 10.81 -11.47
C GLY A 104 -3.52 11.81 -10.56
N LEU A 105 -3.27 11.75 -9.24
CA LEU A 105 -3.81 12.72 -8.27
C LEU A 105 -3.27 14.14 -8.52
N CYS A 106 -1.98 14.27 -8.84
CA CYS A 106 -1.35 15.54 -9.18
C CYS A 106 -1.95 16.13 -10.45
N ILE A 107 -2.14 15.32 -11.51
CA ILE A 107 -2.81 15.76 -12.74
C ILE A 107 -4.22 16.21 -12.42
N ASN A 108 -5.00 15.41 -11.69
CA ASN A 108 -6.39 15.75 -11.38
C ASN A 108 -6.48 17.11 -10.65
N ARG A 109 -5.58 17.37 -9.70
CA ARG A 109 -5.50 18.67 -9.02
C ARG A 109 -5.04 19.80 -9.95
N ALA A 110 -4.05 19.55 -10.80
CA ALA A 110 -3.59 20.53 -11.77
C ALA A 110 -4.71 20.91 -12.75
N THR A 111 -5.47 19.93 -13.26
CA THR A 111 -6.62 20.15 -14.13
C THR A 111 -7.73 20.93 -13.42
N ALA A 112 -8.00 20.64 -12.14
CA ALA A 112 -8.99 21.39 -11.36
C ALA A 112 -8.61 22.88 -11.23
N VAL A 113 -7.33 23.20 -11.10
CA VAL A 113 -6.82 24.58 -11.00
C VAL A 113 -6.76 25.27 -12.36
N LEU A 114 -6.28 24.57 -13.39
CA LEU A 114 -6.06 25.16 -14.73
C LEU A 114 -7.35 25.26 -15.55
N LEU A 115 -8.30 24.34 -15.34
CA LEU A 115 -9.55 24.26 -16.10
C LEU A 115 -10.78 24.10 -15.17
N PRO A 116 -11.02 25.07 -14.26
CA PRO A 116 -12.09 24.97 -13.25
C PRO A 116 -13.49 24.85 -13.87
N LEU A 117 -13.71 25.48 -15.04
CA LEU A 117 -14.99 25.47 -15.76
C LEU A 117 -15.32 24.12 -16.42
N HIS A 118 -14.32 23.29 -16.72
CA HIS A 118 -14.52 21.95 -17.27
C HIS A 118 -14.55 20.86 -16.18
N HIS A 119 -14.07 21.16 -14.97
CA HIS A 119 -13.99 20.22 -13.86
C HIS A 119 -15.24 20.22 -12.95
N HIS A 120 -16.12 21.23 -13.09
CA HIS A 120 -17.32 21.41 -12.25
C HIS A 120 -18.62 20.87 -12.88
N LYS A 121 -18.53 20.26 -14.06
CA LYS A 121 -19.64 19.57 -14.75
C LYS A 121 -19.53 18.07 -14.53
#